data_AF-A0A7W8NHH5-F1
#
_entry.id   AF-A0A7W8NHH5-F1
#
_cell.length_a   1.000
_cell.length_b   1.000
_cell.length_c   1.000
_cell.angle_alpha   90.00
_cell.angle_beta   90.00
_cell.angle_gamma   90.00
#
_symmetry.space_group_name_H-M   'P 1'
#
loop_
_entity.id
_entity.type
_entity.pdbx_description
1 polymer ?
#
loop_
_entity_poly.entity_id
_entity_poly.type
_entity_poly.pdbx_seq_one_letter_code
_entity_poly.pdbx_strand_id
1 'polypeptide(L)'
;MTAPLPSSPRPQQSTATMTPLSSRSLPRAVQTSAALHDMLCSWVPGTTNIVRLKISAERGGERMLEVTSTHLGRIFGKEAVHDLYLKGRAKLKVTAQQIALLT
;
A
#
# COMPACT_ATOMS: atom_id res chain seq x y z
N MET A 1 -33.12 -68.72 23.10
CA MET A 1 -34.39 -68.86 22.34
C MET A 1 -34.25 -68.11 21.04
N THR A 2 -34.66 -68.76 19.96
CA THR A 2 -34.48 -68.44 18.54
C THR A 2 -35.30 -67.23 18.07
N ALA A 3 -34.71 -66.40 17.20
CA ALA A 3 -35.44 -65.60 16.22
C ALA A 3 -34.59 -65.44 14.92
N PRO A 4 -35.12 -65.77 13.72
CA PRO A 4 -34.40 -65.67 12.44
C PRO A 4 -34.76 -64.42 11.59
N LEU A 5 -33.77 -63.94 10.82
CA LEU A 5 -33.70 -63.28 9.48
C LEU A 5 -34.88 -62.41 8.93
N PRO A 6 -34.62 -61.31 8.19
CA PRO A 6 -34.34 -61.42 6.73
C PRO A 6 -33.36 -60.41 6.07
N SER A 7 -32.63 -60.94 5.09
CA SER A 7 -32.28 -60.44 3.74
C SER A 7 -32.33 -58.94 3.36
N SER A 8 -31.16 -58.41 2.95
CA SER A 8 -30.81 -57.52 1.80
C SER A 8 -31.79 -56.40 1.34
N PRO A 9 -31.30 -55.19 1.00
CA PRO A 9 -30.57 -55.01 -0.28
C PRO A 9 -29.44 -53.96 -0.30
N ARG A 10 -28.51 -54.19 -1.24
CA ARG A 10 -27.51 -53.24 -1.75
C ARG A 10 -28.21 -52.12 -2.53
N PRO A 11 -27.75 -50.86 -2.41
CA PRO A 11 -27.23 -50.16 -3.59
C PRO A 11 -25.94 -49.38 -3.24
N GLN A 12 -24.84 -49.55 -3.99
CA GLN A 12 -24.41 -48.63 -5.05
C GLN A 12 -24.48 -47.15 -4.63
N GLN A 13 -23.32 -46.51 -4.41
CA GLN A 13 -22.84 -45.47 -5.33
C GLN A 13 -21.49 -44.87 -4.92
N SER A 14 -20.64 -44.76 -5.96
CA SER A 14 -19.73 -43.65 -6.19
C SER A 14 -18.59 -43.45 -5.20
N THR A 15 -17.51 -44.20 -5.45
CA THR A 15 -16.15 -43.77 -5.17
C THR A 15 -15.98 -42.33 -5.62
N ALA A 16 -15.82 -41.46 -4.63
CA ALA A 16 -15.55 -40.05 -4.79
C ALA A 16 -14.42 -39.86 -5.79
N THR A 17 -14.74 -39.12 -6.86
CA THR A 17 -13.80 -38.42 -7.72
C THR A 17 -12.78 -37.72 -6.85
N MET A 18 -11.59 -38.30 -6.69
CA MET A 18 -10.42 -37.59 -6.17
C MET A 18 -9.98 -36.62 -7.26
N THR A 19 -10.52 -35.41 -7.19
CA THR A 19 -9.94 -34.24 -7.86
C THR A 19 -8.62 -33.94 -7.14
N PRO A 20 -7.45 -34.04 -7.79
CA PRO A 20 -6.23 -33.59 -7.17
C PRO A 20 -6.28 -32.06 -7.04
N LEU A 21 -6.12 -31.62 -5.79
CA LEU A 21 -5.66 -30.32 -5.32
C LEU A 21 -5.62 -29.24 -6.40
N SER A 22 -6.62 -28.35 -6.34
CA SER A 22 -6.49 -26.99 -6.85
C SER A 22 -5.13 -26.44 -6.43
N SER A 23 -4.27 -26.21 -7.43
CA SER A 23 -3.13 -25.32 -7.30
C SER A 23 -3.66 -24.01 -6.72
N ARG A 24 -3.44 -23.85 -5.42
CA ARG A 24 -3.68 -22.63 -4.69
C ARG A 24 -2.59 -21.68 -5.16
N SER A 25 -2.80 -21.09 -6.34
CA SER A 25 -2.04 -19.96 -6.82
C SER A 25 -2.10 -18.92 -5.71
N LEU A 26 -0.99 -18.78 -4.99
CA LEU A 26 -0.79 -17.69 -4.06
C LEU A 26 -1.14 -16.40 -4.82
N PRO A 27 -1.93 -15.48 -4.26
CA PRO A 27 -1.97 -14.14 -4.80
C PRO A 27 -0.53 -13.63 -4.72
N ARG A 28 0.08 -13.51 -5.90
CA ARG A 28 1.30 -12.80 -6.21
C ARG A 28 1.35 -11.60 -5.27
N ALA A 29 2.15 -11.72 -4.20
CA ALA A 29 2.42 -10.61 -3.31
C ALA A 29 2.85 -9.49 -4.26
N VAL A 30 2.02 -8.47 -4.38
CA VAL A 30 2.39 -7.25 -5.07
C VAL A 30 3.51 -6.71 -4.19
N GLN A 31 4.73 -7.12 -4.51
CA GLN A 31 5.94 -6.52 -3.98
C GLN A 31 5.96 -5.14 -4.60
N THR A 32 5.11 -4.25 -4.10
CA THR A 32 5.38 -2.83 -4.10
C THR A 32 6.56 -2.71 -3.15
N SER A 33 7.76 -2.99 -3.65
CA SER A 33 8.98 -2.53 -3.01
C SER A 33 8.72 -1.05 -2.76
N ALA A 34 8.56 -0.68 -1.50
CA ALA A 34 8.26 0.68 -1.11
C ALA A 34 9.52 1.48 -1.41
N ALA A 35 9.71 1.85 -2.67
CA ALA A 35 10.79 2.71 -3.10
C ALA A 35 10.62 4.01 -2.32
N LEU A 36 11.54 4.22 -1.39
CA LEU A 36 11.62 5.45 -0.63
C LEU A 36 12.26 6.49 -1.54
N HIS A 37 11.52 7.54 -1.81
CA HIS A 37 11.98 8.68 -2.58
C HIS A 37 12.36 9.80 -1.62
N ASP A 38 13.49 10.44 -1.88
CA ASP A 38 13.84 11.66 -1.15
C ASP A 38 12.96 12.81 -1.65
N MET A 39 12.33 13.49 -0.70
CA MET A 39 11.49 14.66 -0.93
C MET A 39 12.07 15.85 -0.17
N LEU A 40 12.26 16.95 -0.87
CA LEU A 40 12.65 18.23 -0.30
C LEU A 40 11.47 19.19 -0.37
N CYS A 41 11.05 19.67 0.80
CA CYS A 41 9.99 20.65 0.96
C CYS A 41 10.63 22.02 1.19
N SER A 42 10.08 23.06 0.58
CA SER A 42 10.53 24.45 0.74
C SER A 42 9.34 25.41 0.64
N TRP A 43 9.39 26.54 1.32
CA TRP A 43 8.35 27.57 1.15
C TRP A 43 8.39 28.21 -0.23
N VAL A 44 7.20 28.47 -0.80
CA VAL A 44 7.09 29.27 -2.02
C VAL A 44 7.15 30.75 -1.64
N PRO A 45 8.12 31.53 -2.18
CA PRO A 45 8.24 32.94 -1.87
C PRO A 45 6.98 33.70 -2.28
N GLY A 46 6.52 34.61 -1.42
CA GLY A 46 5.26 35.34 -1.62
C GLY A 46 4.02 34.62 -1.11
N THR A 47 4.16 33.41 -0.55
CA THR A 47 3.05 32.69 0.10
C THR A 47 3.41 32.31 1.54
N THR A 48 2.42 32.27 2.41
CA THR A 48 2.55 31.84 3.81
C THR A 48 2.02 30.44 4.08
N ASN A 49 1.38 29.82 3.07
CA ASN A 49 0.75 28.51 3.22
C ASN A 49 1.15 27.52 2.11
N ILE A 50 1.81 27.95 1.03
CA ILE A 50 2.17 27.05 -0.07
C ILE A 50 3.61 26.58 0.08
N VAL A 51 3.79 25.28 -0.07
CA VAL A 51 5.06 24.59 0.08
C VAL A 51 5.34 23.82 -1.21
N ARG A 52 6.52 24.03 -1.77
CA ARG A 52 7.01 23.31 -2.95
C ARG A 52 7.74 22.06 -2.50
N LEU A 53 7.25 20.93 -2.99
CA LEU A 53 7.79 19.59 -2.82
C LEU A 53 8.58 19.22 -4.06
N LYS A 54 9.84 18.85 -3.89
CA LYS A 54 10.73 18.36 -4.94
C LYS A 54 11.08 16.91 -4.61
N ILE A 55 10.57 15.99 -5.41
CA ILE A 55 10.66 14.55 -5.20
C ILE A 55 11.65 13.99 -6.22
N SER A 56 12.72 13.38 -5.73
CA SER A 56 13.72 12.72 -6.57
C SER A 56 13.42 11.22 -6.62
N ALA A 57 13.02 10.71 -7.79
CA ALA A 57 12.80 9.28 -8.01
C ALA A 57 14.04 8.60 -8.61
N GLU A 58 14.29 7.35 -8.22
CA GLU A 58 15.45 6.56 -8.63
C GLU A 58 15.58 6.37 -10.16
N ARG A 59 14.50 6.52 -10.92
CA ARG A 59 14.52 6.51 -12.40
C ARG A 59 14.88 7.86 -13.03
N GLY A 60 15.64 8.71 -12.34
CA GLY A 60 16.10 10.01 -12.85
C GLY A 60 14.99 11.04 -13.09
N GLY A 61 13.79 10.79 -12.55
CA GLY A 61 12.65 11.69 -12.65
C GLY A 61 12.58 12.61 -11.43
N GLU A 62 12.65 13.91 -11.67
CA GLU A 62 12.31 14.91 -10.66
C GLU A 62 10.85 15.33 -10.81
N ARG A 63 10.07 15.19 -9.74
CA ARG A 63 8.70 15.69 -9.69
C ARG A 63 8.63 16.86 -8.74
N MET A 64 8.20 18.01 -9.25
CA MET A 64 7.86 19.17 -8.42
C MET A 64 6.35 19.27 -8.26
N LEU A 65 5.91 19.52 -7.04
CA LEU A 65 4.50 19.70 -6.71
C LEU A 65 4.36 20.81 -5.68
N GLU A 66 3.31 21.61 -5.81
CA GLU A 66 2.97 22.64 -4.84
C GLU A 66 1.75 22.18 -4.05
N VAL A 67 1.88 22.13 -2.73
CA VAL A 67 0.78 21.79 -1.84
C VAL A 67 0.69 22.80 -0.72
N THR A 68 -0.39 22.76 0.06
CA THR A 68 -0.49 23.59 1.26
C THR A 68 0.26 22.96 2.43
N SER A 69 0.81 23.79 3.33
CA SER A 69 1.46 23.34 4.57
C SER A 69 0.51 22.52 5.44
N THR A 70 -0.79 22.82 5.38
CA THR A 70 -1.85 22.05 6.05
C THR A 70 -1.99 20.65 5.46
N HIS A 71 -1.94 20.52 4.13
CA HIS A 71 -2.03 19.22 3.46
C HIS A 71 -0.75 18.39 3.70
N LEU A 72 0.42 19.03 3.66
CA LEU A 72 1.69 18.41 4.03
C LEU A 72 1.64 17.84 5.45
N GLY A 73 1.15 18.63 6.42
CA GLY A 73 1.05 18.21 7.81
C GLY A 73 0.06 17.08 8.06
N ARG A 74 -0.94 16.92 7.19
CA ARG A 74 -1.89 15.79 7.26
C ARG A 74 -1.27 14.49 6.78
N ILE A 75 -0.44 14.53 5.75
CA ILE A 75 0.13 13.32 5.13
C ILE A 75 1.42 12.89 5.83
N PHE A 76 2.31 13.84 6.15
CA PHE A 76 3.62 13.56 6.74
C PHE A 76 3.72 13.87 8.24
N GLY A 77 2.65 14.40 8.82
CA GLY A 77 2.61 14.77 10.22
C GLY A 77 3.18 16.16 10.50
N LYS A 78 3.04 16.57 11.76
CA LYS A 78 3.38 17.93 12.21
C LYS A 78 4.88 18.20 12.21
N GLU A 79 5.72 17.16 12.28
CA GLU A 79 7.18 17.30 12.29
C GLU A 79 7.72 17.88 10.99
N ALA A 80 7.20 17.41 9.85
CA ALA A 80 7.55 17.94 8.53
C ALA A 80 7.27 19.44 8.43
N VAL A 81 6.09 19.87 8.91
CA VAL A 81 5.67 21.27 8.92
C VAL A 81 6.51 22.07 9.92
N HIS A 82 6.83 21.50 11.07
CA HIS A 82 7.66 22.12 12.08
C HIS A 82 9.08 22.40 11.57
N ASP A 83 9.72 21.42 10.94
CA ASP A 83 11.04 21.58 10.29
C ASP A 83 10.98 22.66 9.19
N LEU A 84 9.88 22.71 8.44
CA LEU A 84 9.65 23.73 7.42
C LEU A 84 9.53 25.14 8.03
N TYR A 85 8.84 25.30 9.15
CA TYR A 85 8.72 26.58 9.85
C TYR A 85 10.05 27.01 10.49
N LEU A 86 10.82 26.07 11.05
CA LEU A 86 12.08 26.39 11.72
C LEU A 86 13.23 26.64 10.74
N LYS A 87 13.36 25.83 9.69
CA LYS A 87 14.53 25.83 8.79
C LYS A 87 14.22 26.38 7.41
N GLY A 88 12.96 26.70 7.13
CA GLY A 88 12.47 27.10 5.80
C GLY A 88 12.40 25.94 4.79
N ARG A 89 12.86 24.74 5.18
CA ARG A 89 12.95 23.54 4.34
C ARG A 89 12.82 22.28 5.19
N ALA A 90 12.22 21.23 4.64
CA ALA A 90 12.11 19.93 5.28
C ALA A 90 12.57 18.83 4.32
N LYS A 91 13.36 17.87 4.79
CA LYS A 91 13.78 16.69 4.00
C LYS A 91 13.06 15.48 4.56
N LEU A 92 12.33 14.77 3.71
CA LEU A 92 11.49 13.64 4.08
C LEU A 92 11.76 12.49 3.13
N LYS A 93 11.67 11.26 3.62
CA LYS A 93 11.63 10.06 2.78
C LYS A 93 10.19 9.63 2.63
N VAL A 94 9.73 9.54 1.39
CA VAL A 94 8.31 9.34 1.08
C VAL A 94 8.14 8.13 0.18
N THR A 95 7.02 7.43 0.30
CA THR A 95 6.71 6.30 -0.57
C THR A 95 5.96 6.76 -1.81
N ALA A 96 5.97 5.94 -2.87
CA ALA A 96 5.14 6.15 -4.06
C ALA A 96 3.64 6.33 -3.72
N GLN A 97 3.15 5.65 -2.69
CA GLN A 97 1.77 5.78 -2.19
C GLN A 97 1.52 7.16 -1.56
N GLN A 98 2.45 7.65 -0.72
CA GLN A 98 2.33 8.99 -0.14
C GLN A 98 2.41 10.09 -1.19
N ILE A 99 3.21 9.89 -2.24
CA ILE A 99 3.25 10.80 -3.39
C ILE A 99 1.89 10.83 -4.11
N ALA A 100 1.23 9.68 -4.26
CA ALA A 100 -0.10 9.61 -4.85
C ALA A 100 -1.19 10.29 -4.00
N LEU A 101 -1.00 10.42 -2.68
CA LEU A 101 -1.91 11.16 -1.80
C LEU A 101 -1.79 12.69 -1.94
N LEU A 102 -0.72 13.16 -2.58
CA LEU A 102 -0.48 14.59 -2.77
C LEU A 102 -1.05 15.12 -4.10
N THR A 103 -1.42 14.23 -5.04
CA THR A 103 -1.89 14.59 -6.38
C THR A 103 -3.39 14.49 -6.56
#